data_AF-A0A067LZ40-F1
#
_entry.id   AF-A0A067LZ40-F1
#
_cell.length_a   1.000
_cell.length_b   1.000
_cell.length_c   1.000
_cell.angle_alpha   90.00
_cell.angle_beta   90.00
_cell.angle_gamma   90.00
#
_symmetry.space_group_name_H-M   'P 1'
#
loop_
_entity.id
_entity.type
_entity.pdbx_description
1 polymer ?
#
loop_
_entity_poly.entity_id
_entity_poly.type
_entity_poly.pdbx_seq_one_letter_code
_entity_poly.pdbx_strand_id
1 'polypeptide(L)'
;MLRCPTSRAFGTVSSGYARTSAKQRQKPPPPPPPTAAEIERMRARRERKAERDERMDLTMVLTPVKTYMGGFTRPRDLRASNWFYGGPYVQRQKVYVKPPEAAYRPHSVYILETLYPVNRGIGRAVALEFETGTFPTNNLSRLVNQYNYAHLSNPYTSVMDIAAWPWLKRLRKREPPLLSGNCLAIRSGKNDQNSDNCKFPEKSSDIISKPLPKSPSDKTASSTQHTNPAPSLGRPSSRYCTDDIRSHYLPTLFTTPFFRPLLCLTFPTRPLAHTVSRLTKSLSCGLSYPNAIDPHERKFGVSYASRIRNLRLQRTYDVVETLISRLKGYRGGLPGLRFSPHERGWGINGEGLEEPIDPRKWRMEARIGSWYPRAQELARQWGELDNMSVKLVDEFGCVLGEDSSLLGGQDAGSVASDTWERFSDEEEEEEESWEVDRMWGEDD
;
A
#
# COMPACT_ATOMS: atom_id res chain seq x y z
N MET A 1 -27.38 -56.19 -4.05
CA MET A 1 -27.58 -56.16 -2.58
C MET A 1 -26.51 -55.26 -1.96
N LEU A 2 -26.84 -54.00 -1.69
CA LEU A 2 -25.94 -53.00 -1.13
C LEU A 2 -26.12 -52.96 0.39
N ARG A 3 -25.05 -53.21 1.14
CA ARG A 3 -25.06 -53.20 2.61
C ARG A 3 -25.03 -51.76 3.12
N CYS A 4 -26.06 -51.38 3.88
CA CYS A 4 -26.10 -50.12 4.61
C CYS A 4 -24.96 -50.05 5.65
N PRO A 5 -24.26 -48.92 5.80
CA PRO A 5 -23.33 -48.74 6.90
C PRO A 5 -24.11 -48.60 8.21
N THR A 6 -23.81 -49.49 9.15
CA THR A 6 -24.31 -49.51 10.52
C THR A 6 -24.08 -48.17 11.22
N SER A 7 -25.14 -47.62 11.80
CA SER A 7 -25.11 -46.43 12.64
C SER A 7 -24.08 -46.60 13.77
N ARG A 8 -23.01 -45.80 13.74
CA ARG A 8 -22.17 -45.60 14.93
C ARG A 8 -23.02 -44.87 15.96
N ALA A 9 -23.43 -45.59 17.01
CA ALA A 9 -23.96 -45.00 18.22
C ALA A 9 -22.89 -44.04 18.76
N PHE A 10 -23.19 -42.74 18.76
CA PHE A 10 -22.39 -41.75 19.46
C PHE A 10 -22.50 -42.08 20.95
N GLY A 11 -21.44 -42.69 21.50
CA GLY A 11 -21.31 -42.89 22.94
C GLY A 11 -21.46 -41.53 23.62
N THR A 12 -22.50 -41.40 24.43
CA THR A 12 -22.64 -40.33 25.41
C THR A 12 -21.44 -40.40 26.34
N VAL A 13 -20.41 -39.63 26.02
CA VAL A 13 -19.32 -39.34 26.95
C VAL A 13 -19.96 -38.54 28.07
N SER A 14 -20.32 -39.24 29.14
CA SER A 14 -20.70 -38.63 30.42
C SER A 14 -19.49 -37.86 30.90
N SER A 15 -19.40 -36.61 30.46
CA SER A 15 -18.38 -35.68 30.90
C SER A 15 -18.69 -35.36 32.34
N GLY A 16 -18.05 -36.11 33.24
CA GLY A 16 -18.01 -35.86 34.67
C GLY A 16 -17.24 -34.58 34.96
N TYR A 17 -17.72 -33.45 34.45
CA TYR A 17 -17.40 -32.15 35.04
C TYR A 17 -18.01 -32.15 36.42
N ALA A 18 -17.19 -32.52 37.40
CA ALA A 18 -17.43 -32.23 38.80
C ALA A 18 -17.84 -30.75 38.87
N ARG A 19 -19.10 -30.50 39.25
CA ARG A 19 -19.60 -29.17 39.58
C ARG A 19 -18.76 -28.67 40.74
N THR A 20 -17.64 -28.02 40.43
CA THR A 20 -16.90 -27.24 41.39
C THR A 20 -17.91 -26.22 41.89
N SER A 21 -18.28 -26.38 43.17
CA SER A 21 -19.19 -25.50 43.90
C SER A 21 -18.90 -24.06 43.50
N ALA A 22 -19.90 -23.39 42.91
CA ALA A 22 -19.82 -22.01 42.45
C ALA A 22 -19.37 -21.13 43.61
N LYS A 23 -18.05 -20.98 43.76
CA LYS A 23 -17.43 -20.07 44.70
C LYS A 23 -17.99 -18.72 44.30
N GLN A 24 -18.83 -18.12 45.15
CA GLN A 24 -19.33 -16.77 44.95
C GLN A 24 -18.11 -15.91 44.64
N ARG A 25 -17.93 -15.57 43.36
CA ARG A 25 -16.89 -14.64 42.93
C ARG A 25 -17.30 -13.33 43.57
N GLN A 26 -16.61 -12.95 44.64
CA GLN A 26 -16.75 -11.63 45.21
C GLN A 26 -16.59 -10.65 44.06
N LYS A 27 -17.60 -9.81 43.85
CA LYS A 27 -17.57 -8.79 42.81
C LYS A 27 -16.29 -7.98 43.06
N PRO A 28 -15.38 -7.86 42.08
CA PRO A 28 -14.16 -7.10 42.27
C PRO A 28 -14.53 -5.69 42.76
N PRO A 29 -13.74 -5.10 43.68
CA PRO A 29 -13.98 -3.73 44.11
C PRO A 29 -14.03 -2.81 42.88
N PRO A 30 -14.88 -1.76 42.88
CA PRO A 30 -14.94 -0.83 41.77
C PRO A 30 -13.56 -0.20 41.53
N PRO A 31 -13.17 0.03 40.27
CA PRO A 31 -11.89 0.69 39.98
C PRO A 31 -11.87 2.11 40.58
N PRO A 32 -10.68 2.60 41.01
CA PRO A 32 -10.56 3.98 41.48
C PRO A 32 -10.94 4.97 40.35
N PRO A 33 -11.45 6.18 40.70
CA PRO A 33 -11.73 7.18 39.69
C PRO A 33 -10.45 7.59 38.93
N PRO A 34 -10.53 7.82 37.61
CA PRO A 34 -9.35 8.12 36.81
C PRO A 34 -8.71 9.44 37.22
N THR A 35 -7.38 9.48 37.19
CA THR A 35 -6.61 10.71 37.50
C THR A 35 -6.73 11.74 36.37
N ALA A 36 -6.44 13.02 36.63
CA ALA A 36 -6.51 14.08 35.60
C ALA A 36 -5.62 13.78 34.38
N ALA A 37 -4.38 13.32 34.61
CA ALA A 37 -3.46 12.91 33.54
C ALA A 37 -3.98 11.69 32.75
N GLU A 38 -4.68 10.78 33.42
CA GLU A 38 -5.31 9.63 32.77
C GLU A 38 -6.52 10.04 31.93
N ILE A 39 -7.32 11.01 32.39
CA ILE A 39 -8.42 11.60 31.60
C ILE A 39 -7.88 12.23 30.32
N GLU A 40 -6.78 12.97 30.40
CA GLU A 40 -6.13 13.58 29.23
C GLU A 40 -5.60 12.51 28.25
N ARG A 41 -4.93 11.46 28.74
CA ARG A 41 -4.51 10.32 27.92
C ARG A 41 -5.68 9.59 27.29
N MET A 42 -6.77 9.35 28.04
CA MET A 42 -7.99 8.74 27.51
C MET A 42 -8.62 9.60 26.42
N ARG A 43 -8.64 10.92 26.59
CA ARG A 43 -9.13 11.87 25.59
C ARG A 43 -8.27 11.79 24.32
N ALA A 44 -6.95 11.90 24.43
CA ALA A 44 -6.03 11.81 23.29
C ALA A 44 -6.18 10.47 22.53
N ARG A 45 -6.32 9.35 23.26
CA ARG A 45 -6.61 8.03 22.65
C ARG A 45 -7.93 8.03 21.88
N ARG A 46 -8.99 8.62 22.44
CA ARG A 46 -10.31 8.71 21.76
C ARG A 46 -10.25 9.60 20.53
N GLU A 47 -9.51 10.70 20.57
CA GLU A 47 -9.31 11.60 19.42
C GLU A 47 -8.56 10.87 18.28
N ARG A 48 -7.46 10.16 18.58
CA ARG A 48 -6.75 9.30 17.61
C ARG A 48 -7.64 8.19 17.06
N LYS A 49 -8.41 7.54 17.93
CA LYS A 49 -9.36 6.49 17.53
C LYS A 49 -10.44 7.02 16.58
N ALA A 50 -10.95 8.23 16.81
CA ALA A 50 -11.98 8.84 15.96
C ALA A 50 -11.46 9.07 14.53
N GLU A 51 -10.22 9.52 14.38
CA GLU A 51 -9.58 9.64 13.06
C GLU A 51 -9.34 8.27 12.41
N ARG A 52 -8.86 7.29 13.19
CA ARG A 52 -8.63 5.93 12.70
C ARG A 52 -9.91 5.25 12.23
N ASP A 53 -11.02 5.44 12.95
CA ASP A 53 -12.34 4.92 12.56
C ASP A 53 -12.75 5.50 11.19
N GLU A 54 -12.53 6.80 10.95
CA GLU A 54 -12.75 7.44 9.65
C GLU A 54 -11.85 6.82 8.56
N ARG A 55 -10.55 6.63 8.82
CA ARG A 55 -9.62 5.95 7.88
C ARG A 55 -10.08 4.52 7.54
N MET A 56 -10.57 3.77 8.52
CA MET A 56 -11.06 2.40 8.29
C MET A 56 -12.29 2.39 7.38
N ASP A 57 -13.24 3.29 7.62
CA ASP A 57 -14.44 3.40 6.80
C ASP A 57 -14.11 3.81 5.37
N LEU A 58 -13.26 4.82 5.19
CA LEU A 58 -12.76 5.23 3.87
C LEU A 58 -12.07 4.06 3.14
N THR A 59 -11.19 3.34 3.84
CA THR A 59 -10.51 2.16 3.30
C THR A 59 -11.53 1.10 2.87
N MET A 60 -12.55 0.83 3.69
CA MET A 60 -13.57 -0.18 3.41
C MET A 60 -14.42 0.19 2.18
N VAL A 61 -14.77 1.47 2.01
CA VAL A 61 -15.60 1.97 0.90
C VAL A 61 -14.83 1.98 -0.42
N LEU A 62 -13.53 2.32 -0.38
CA LEU A 62 -12.66 2.37 -1.57
C LEU A 62 -12.08 1.01 -1.95
N THR A 63 -12.03 0.06 -1.01
CA THR A 63 -11.63 -1.31 -1.33
C THR A 63 -12.72 -1.98 -2.18
N PRO A 64 -12.39 -2.52 -3.36
CA PRO A 64 -13.38 -3.23 -4.16
C PRO A 64 -13.96 -4.42 -3.38
N VAL A 65 -15.25 -4.64 -3.56
CA VAL A 65 -15.97 -5.69 -2.84
C VAL A 65 -15.46 -7.05 -3.31
N LYS A 66 -15.11 -7.92 -2.37
CA LYS A 66 -14.72 -9.30 -2.70
C LYS A 66 -15.94 -10.05 -3.20
N THR A 67 -15.92 -10.48 -4.46
CA THR A 67 -16.92 -11.38 -5.02
C THR A 67 -16.61 -12.81 -4.59
N TYR A 68 -17.52 -13.45 -3.84
CA TYR A 68 -17.38 -14.86 -3.51
C TYR A 68 -17.83 -15.74 -4.69
N MET A 69 -17.44 -17.02 -4.70
CA MET A 69 -17.88 -17.98 -5.72
C MET A 69 -19.41 -17.96 -5.79
N GLY A 70 -19.96 -17.59 -6.96
CA GLY A 70 -21.41 -17.40 -7.17
C GLY A 70 -21.88 -15.94 -7.22
N GLY A 71 -20.98 -14.95 -7.18
CA GLY A 71 -21.33 -13.53 -7.40
C GLY A 71 -21.96 -12.83 -6.19
N PHE A 72 -22.22 -13.56 -5.10
CA PHE A 72 -22.71 -12.97 -3.86
C PHE A 72 -21.62 -12.16 -3.16
N THR A 73 -21.98 -10.97 -2.72
CA THR A 73 -21.17 -10.10 -1.90
C THR A 73 -21.75 -10.03 -0.48
N ARG A 74 -20.90 -10.15 0.55
CA ARG A 74 -21.33 -9.88 1.93
C ARG A 74 -21.26 -8.37 2.15
N PRO A 75 -22.36 -7.70 2.56
CA PRO A 75 -22.29 -6.32 3.02
C PRO A 75 -21.24 -6.19 4.12
N ARG A 76 -20.53 -5.06 4.12
CA ARG A 76 -19.60 -4.72 5.19
C ARG A 76 -20.25 -3.62 6.03
N ASP A 77 -20.29 -3.82 7.34
CA ASP A 77 -20.78 -2.79 8.26
C ASP A 77 -19.70 -1.71 8.41
N LEU A 78 -20.09 -0.46 8.16
CA LEU A 78 -19.22 0.70 8.35
C LEU A 78 -19.22 1.12 9.82
N ARG A 79 -18.09 1.55 10.37
CA ARG A 79 -18.03 2.01 11.77
C ARG A 79 -18.88 3.25 11.98
N ALA A 80 -18.99 4.11 10.97
CA ALA A 80 -19.87 5.28 10.92
C ALA A 80 -21.35 4.91 11.18
N SER A 81 -21.80 3.71 10.78
CA SER A 81 -23.20 3.31 10.99
C SER A 81 -23.55 3.12 12.47
N ASN A 82 -22.56 2.94 13.34
CA ASN A 82 -22.79 2.89 14.79
C ASN A 82 -23.29 4.22 15.37
N TRP A 83 -23.00 5.32 14.68
CA TRP A 83 -23.40 6.68 15.05
C TRP A 83 -24.73 7.12 14.41
N PHE A 84 -25.33 6.30 13.55
CA PHE A 84 -26.65 6.59 12.98
C PHE A 84 -27.74 6.56 14.06
N TYR A 85 -28.88 7.19 13.78
CA TYR A 85 -30.03 7.16 14.68
C TYR A 85 -30.44 5.72 14.99
N GLY A 86 -30.56 5.39 16.28
CA GLY A 86 -30.82 4.03 16.75
C GLY A 86 -29.61 3.08 16.69
N GLY A 87 -28.44 3.54 16.24
CA GLY A 87 -27.22 2.76 16.20
C GLY A 87 -26.67 2.41 17.60
N PRO A 88 -25.82 1.36 17.72
CA PRO A 88 -25.34 0.87 19.00
C PRO A 88 -24.68 1.94 19.90
N TYR A 89 -23.99 2.93 19.32
CA TYR A 89 -23.31 3.96 20.12
C TYR A 89 -24.29 5.00 20.67
N VAL A 90 -25.33 5.32 19.92
CA VAL A 90 -26.42 6.20 20.38
C VAL A 90 -27.21 5.52 21.49
N GLN A 91 -27.56 4.23 21.32
CA GLN A 91 -28.27 3.45 22.35
C GLN A 91 -27.48 3.35 23.66
N ARG A 92 -26.15 3.18 23.56
CA ARG A 92 -25.25 3.12 24.72
C ARG A 92 -24.84 4.50 25.25
N GLN A 93 -25.43 5.58 24.74
CA GLN A 93 -25.10 6.96 25.12
C GLN A 93 -23.59 7.26 25.05
N LYS A 94 -22.88 6.66 24.10
CA LYS A 94 -21.46 6.93 23.92
C LYS A 94 -21.28 8.36 23.43
N VAL A 95 -20.37 9.08 24.08
CA VAL A 95 -20.03 10.45 23.70
C VAL A 95 -19.13 10.43 22.48
N TYR A 96 -19.55 11.12 21.43
CA TYR A 96 -18.74 11.33 20.24
C TYR A 96 -17.55 12.24 20.55
N VAL A 97 -16.35 11.81 20.17
CA VAL A 97 -15.11 12.58 20.34
C VAL A 97 -14.64 13.04 18.96
N LYS A 98 -14.37 14.34 18.83
CA LYS A 98 -13.91 14.97 17.59
C LYS A 98 -12.46 14.58 17.31
N PRO A 99 -12.08 14.28 16.06
CA PRO A 99 -10.67 14.08 15.70
C PRO A 99 -9.84 15.37 15.88
N PRO A 100 -8.51 15.25 15.95
CA PRO A 100 -7.65 16.42 16.07
C PRO A 100 -7.75 17.30 14.82
N GLU A 101 -7.69 18.62 15.00
CA GLU A 101 -7.75 19.60 13.89
C GLU A 101 -6.62 19.39 12.87
N ALA A 102 -5.46 18.92 13.33
CA ALA A 102 -4.32 18.57 12.47
C ALA A 102 -4.66 17.51 11.40
N ALA A 103 -5.62 16.62 11.67
CA ALA A 103 -6.05 15.60 10.71
C ALA A 103 -6.75 16.21 9.47
N TYR A 104 -7.31 17.41 9.59
CA TYR A 104 -8.00 18.10 8.48
C TYR A 104 -7.11 19.11 7.76
N ARG A 105 -5.79 19.05 8.02
CA ARG A 105 -4.81 19.77 7.20
C ARG A 105 -4.55 18.99 5.91
N PRO A 106 -4.27 19.68 4.78
CA PRO A 106 -3.90 19.01 3.54
C PRO A 106 -2.67 18.12 3.71
N HIS A 107 -2.74 16.89 3.19
CA HIS A 107 -1.64 15.92 3.22
C HIS A 107 -1.39 15.37 1.82
N SER A 108 -0.12 15.10 1.53
CA SER A 108 0.32 14.56 0.26
C SER A 108 0.76 13.11 0.40
N VAL A 109 0.45 12.30 -0.60
CA VAL A 109 0.94 10.93 -0.82
C VAL A 109 2.02 11.00 -1.89
N TYR A 110 3.17 10.37 -1.67
CA TYR A 110 4.25 10.35 -2.66
C TYR A 110 4.63 8.94 -3.08
N ILE A 111 5.20 8.84 -4.27
CA ILE A 111 5.92 7.68 -4.77
C ILE A 111 7.30 8.19 -5.19
N LEU A 112 8.35 7.78 -4.45
CA LEU A 112 9.73 8.00 -4.86
C LEU A 112 10.24 6.78 -5.60
N GLU A 113 11.14 7.00 -6.55
CA GLU A 113 11.82 5.97 -7.30
C GLU A 113 13.34 6.20 -7.25
N THR A 114 14.11 5.12 -7.10
CA THR A 114 15.58 5.22 -7.16
C THR A 114 16.06 5.49 -8.59
N LEU A 115 17.13 6.27 -8.72
CA LEU A 115 17.81 6.57 -9.98
C LEU A 115 18.53 5.33 -10.53
N TYR A 116 19.15 4.54 -9.65
CA TYR A 116 19.88 3.32 -10.00
C TYR A 116 19.21 2.08 -9.41
N PRO A 117 19.35 0.90 -10.06
CA PRO A 117 18.73 -0.32 -9.57
C PRO A 117 19.50 -0.89 -8.38
N VAL A 118 18.75 -1.43 -7.42
CA VAL A 118 19.23 -1.88 -6.11
C VAL A 118 19.38 -3.40 -6.10
N ASN A 119 20.50 -3.90 -5.57
CA ASN A 119 20.74 -5.34 -5.45
C ASN A 119 20.36 -5.84 -4.04
N ARG A 120 19.13 -6.34 -3.89
CA ARG A 120 18.61 -6.87 -2.61
C ARG A 120 19.10 -8.28 -2.24
N GLY A 121 20.12 -8.82 -2.92
CA GLY A 121 20.72 -10.11 -2.62
C GLY A 121 20.27 -11.26 -3.52
N ILE A 122 20.68 -12.48 -3.16
CA ILE A 122 20.51 -13.69 -3.97
C ILE A 122 19.01 -14.01 -4.15
N GLY A 123 18.61 -14.33 -5.38
CA GLY A 123 17.23 -14.72 -5.70
C GLY A 123 16.27 -13.55 -5.92
N ARG A 124 16.71 -12.30 -5.73
CA ARG A 124 15.92 -11.10 -6.05
C ARG A 124 16.46 -10.45 -7.33
N ALA A 125 15.55 -10.02 -8.20
CA ALA A 125 15.94 -9.28 -9.40
C ALA A 125 16.54 -7.93 -8.99
N VAL A 126 17.62 -7.53 -9.67
CA VAL A 126 18.19 -6.18 -9.54
C VAL A 126 17.23 -5.22 -10.26
N ALA A 127 16.62 -4.32 -9.51
CA ALA A 127 15.53 -3.48 -10.00
C ALA A 127 15.53 -2.11 -9.32
N LEU A 128 14.83 -1.14 -9.90
CA LEU A 128 14.58 0.14 -9.25
C LEU A 128 13.71 -0.08 -8.01
N GLU A 129 14.01 0.66 -6.96
CA GLU A 129 13.29 0.59 -5.69
C GLU A 129 12.29 1.74 -5.61
N PHE A 130 11.14 1.47 -5.02
CA PHE A 130 10.04 2.42 -4.90
C PHE A 130 9.69 2.59 -3.44
N GLU A 131 9.60 3.84 -3.00
CA GLU A 131 9.15 4.19 -1.65
C GLU A 131 7.80 4.90 -1.73
N THR A 132 6.92 4.67 -0.77
CA THR A 132 5.58 5.26 -0.76
C THR A 132 5.20 5.66 0.65
N GLY A 133 4.82 6.91 0.84
CA GLY A 133 4.44 7.43 2.14
C GLY A 133 3.53 8.64 2.06
N THR A 134 3.29 9.25 3.22
CA THR A 134 2.52 10.48 3.37
C THR A 134 3.35 11.55 4.07
N PHE A 135 3.02 12.83 3.81
CA PHE A 135 3.62 13.98 4.48
C PHE A 135 2.68 15.20 4.38
N PRO A 136 2.84 16.23 5.22
CA PRO A 136 2.09 17.49 5.09
C PRO A 136 2.46 18.26 3.80
N THR A 137 1.47 18.89 3.16
CA THR A 137 1.46 19.37 1.75
C THR A 137 2.62 20.29 1.27
N ASN A 138 3.45 20.82 2.17
CA ASN A 138 4.23 22.03 1.86
C ASN A 138 5.69 21.80 1.51
N ASN A 139 6.18 20.56 1.35
CA ASN A 139 7.63 20.35 1.38
C ASN A 139 8.12 19.09 0.64
N LEU A 140 7.62 18.85 -0.59
CA LEU A 140 8.08 17.71 -1.40
C LEU A 140 9.61 17.75 -1.62
N SER A 141 10.18 18.92 -1.89
CA SER A 141 11.62 19.07 -2.07
C SER A 141 12.41 18.79 -0.80
N ARG A 142 11.94 19.26 0.36
CA ARG A 142 12.52 18.90 1.66
C ARG A 142 12.46 17.39 1.89
N LEU A 143 11.34 16.74 1.58
CA LEU A 143 11.19 15.29 1.69
C LEU A 143 12.22 14.57 0.80
N VAL A 144 12.30 14.93 -0.49
CA VAL A 144 13.28 14.34 -1.42
C VAL A 144 14.70 14.57 -0.92
N ASN A 145 15.02 15.77 -0.45
CA ASN A 145 16.33 16.06 0.15
C ASN A 145 16.60 15.21 1.38
N GLN A 146 15.61 14.94 2.24
CA GLN A 146 15.78 14.05 3.40
C GLN A 146 16.09 12.61 2.98
N TYR A 147 15.41 12.08 1.97
CA TYR A 147 15.70 10.75 1.41
C TYR A 147 17.09 10.65 0.81
N ASN A 148 17.59 11.76 0.26
CA ASN A 148 18.91 11.89 -0.34
C ASN A 148 19.98 12.42 0.61
N TYR A 149 19.63 12.76 1.86
CA TYR A 149 20.59 13.27 2.82
C TYR A 149 21.30 12.11 3.51
N ALA A 150 22.63 12.16 3.47
CA ALA A 150 23.47 11.15 4.05
C ALA A 150 23.81 11.46 5.50
N HIS A 151 22.83 11.26 6.37
CA HIS A 151 23.12 11.06 7.77
C HIS A 151 23.30 9.57 8.04
N LEU A 152 24.24 9.20 8.94
CA LEU A 152 24.51 7.80 9.29
C LEU A 152 23.27 7.06 9.84
N SER A 153 22.28 7.80 10.35
CA SER A 153 21.02 7.25 10.86
C SER A 153 19.94 7.06 9.80
N ASN A 154 20.16 7.48 8.55
CA ASN A 154 19.15 7.36 7.51
C ASN A 154 19.08 5.88 7.04
N PRO A 155 17.94 5.19 7.21
CA PRO A 155 17.80 3.77 6.84
C PRO A 155 18.04 3.53 5.35
N TYR A 156 17.85 4.54 4.51
CA TYR A 156 18.01 4.46 3.06
C TYR A 156 19.47 4.51 2.59
N THR A 157 20.43 4.83 3.48
CA THR A 157 21.87 4.72 3.16
C THR A 157 22.23 3.29 2.76
N SER A 158 21.65 2.29 3.42
CA SER A 158 21.85 0.89 3.09
C SER A 158 21.37 0.52 1.67
N VAL A 159 20.34 1.19 1.17
CA VAL A 159 19.80 1.02 -0.18
C VAL A 159 20.75 1.63 -1.22
N MET A 160 21.35 2.79 -0.91
CA MET A 160 22.36 3.44 -1.73
C MET A 160 23.65 2.62 -1.80
N ASP A 161 24.09 2.05 -0.67
CA ASP A 161 25.32 1.24 -0.58
C ASP A 161 25.26 -0.01 -1.48
N ILE A 162 24.05 -0.57 -1.68
CA ILE A 162 23.83 -1.78 -2.52
C ILE A 162 23.33 -1.44 -3.93
N ALA A 163 23.26 -0.16 -4.31
CA ALA A 163 22.83 0.27 -5.62
C ALA A 163 23.88 -0.01 -6.70
N ALA A 164 23.43 -0.23 -7.93
CA ALA A 164 24.26 -0.49 -9.09
C ALA A 164 24.77 0.81 -9.72
N TRP A 165 25.64 1.53 -9.00
CA TRP A 165 26.21 2.79 -9.46
C TRP A 165 26.98 2.64 -10.79
N PRO A 166 26.93 3.63 -11.71
CA PRO A 166 27.57 3.54 -13.02
C PRO A 166 29.10 3.35 -12.95
N TRP A 167 29.76 3.93 -11.95
CA TRP A 167 31.20 3.83 -11.74
C TRP A 167 31.63 2.51 -11.08
N LEU A 168 30.70 1.74 -10.50
CA LEU A 168 30.97 0.36 -10.08
C LEU A 168 31.10 -0.45 -11.36
N LYS A 169 32.32 -0.53 -11.91
CA LYS A 169 32.64 -1.45 -13.00
C LYS A 169 32.21 -2.83 -12.55
N ARG A 170 31.05 -3.29 -13.02
CA ARG A 170 30.67 -4.68 -12.89
C ARG A 170 31.71 -5.43 -13.69
N LEU A 171 32.61 -6.13 -13.00
CA LEU A 171 33.33 -7.23 -13.60
C LEU A 171 32.24 -8.09 -14.23
N ARG A 172 32.10 -7.99 -15.55
CA ARG A 172 31.21 -8.87 -16.31
C ARG A 172 31.63 -10.26 -15.83
N LYS A 173 30.80 -10.92 -15.02
CA LYS A 173 30.92 -12.37 -14.88
C LYS A 173 30.89 -12.83 -16.32
N ARG A 174 32.01 -13.36 -16.82
CA ARG A 174 32.10 -14.00 -18.13
C ARG A 174 30.78 -14.72 -18.29
N GLU A 175 29.99 -14.32 -19.28
CA GLU A 175 28.80 -15.08 -19.61
C GLU A 175 29.27 -16.54 -19.66
N PRO A 176 28.64 -17.47 -18.91
CA PRO A 176 28.99 -18.87 -19.07
C PRO A 176 28.95 -19.11 -20.57
N PRO A 177 30.04 -19.64 -21.17
CA PRO A 177 30.15 -19.74 -22.63
C PRO A 177 28.82 -20.30 -23.09
N LEU A 178 28.09 -19.50 -23.88
CA LEU A 178 26.83 -19.94 -24.48
C LEU A 178 27.17 -21.33 -24.99
N LEU A 179 26.60 -22.36 -24.36
CA LEU A 179 26.74 -23.70 -24.85
C LEU A 179 26.33 -23.56 -26.30
N SER A 180 27.32 -23.75 -27.17
CA SER A 180 27.23 -23.89 -28.60
C SER A 180 26.37 -25.14 -28.85
N GLY A 181 25.13 -25.10 -28.40
CA GLY A 181 24.08 -26.00 -28.75
C GLY A 181 23.71 -25.58 -30.15
N ASN A 182 24.18 -26.39 -31.11
CA ASN A 182 23.64 -26.47 -32.44
C ASN A 182 22.11 -26.29 -32.37
N CYS A 183 21.66 -25.06 -32.63
CA CYS A 183 20.31 -24.82 -33.08
C CYS A 183 20.21 -25.56 -34.40
N LEU A 184 19.60 -26.74 -34.34
CA LEU A 184 19.07 -27.45 -35.50
C LEU A 184 18.45 -26.42 -36.43
N ALA A 185 19.06 -26.28 -37.60
CA ALA A 185 18.52 -25.54 -38.71
C ALA A 185 17.16 -26.13 -39.06
N ILE A 186 16.10 -25.51 -38.55
CA ILE A 186 14.76 -25.68 -39.14
C ILE A 186 14.86 -25.01 -40.50
N ARG A 187 14.99 -25.86 -41.53
CA ARG A 187 14.95 -25.48 -42.94
C ARG A 187 13.78 -24.52 -43.17
N SER A 188 14.10 -23.32 -43.64
CA SER A 188 13.14 -22.45 -44.29
C SER A 188 12.61 -23.18 -45.54
N GLY A 189 11.43 -23.78 -45.40
CA GLY A 189 10.58 -24.08 -46.53
C GLY A 189 9.98 -22.78 -47.02
N LYS A 190 10.48 -22.29 -48.16
CA LYS A 190 9.72 -21.37 -49.01
C LYS A 190 8.42 -22.09 -49.39
N ASN A 191 7.28 -21.51 -49.04
CA ASN A 191 6.10 -21.69 -49.88
C ASN A 191 5.28 -20.41 -49.90
N ASP A 192 4.89 -20.11 -51.12
CA ASP A 192 4.29 -18.91 -51.63
C ASP A 192 2.90 -18.61 -51.05
N GLN A 193 2.58 -17.31 -51.07
CA GLN A 193 1.29 -16.72 -51.42
C GLN A 193 0.02 -17.48 -50.96
N ASN A 194 -0.64 -16.96 -49.92
CA ASN A 194 -2.08 -16.77 -50.00
C ASN A 194 -2.57 -15.68 -49.04
N SER A 195 -3.06 -14.60 -49.62
CA SER A 195 -4.00 -13.67 -49.00
C SER A 195 -5.33 -14.39 -48.76
N ASP A 196 -5.92 -14.21 -47.57
CA ASP A 196 -7.35 -13.95 -47.36
C ASP A 196 -7.85 -14.43 -45.99
N ASN A 197 -8.72 -13.60 -45.39
CA ASN A 197 -9.66 -13.90 -44.31
C ASN A 197 -9.12 -14.16 -42.89
N CYS A 198 -8.93 -13.08 -42.12
CA CYS A 198 -9.09 -13.11 -40.67
C CYS A 198 -10.60 -13.07 -40.31
N LYS A 199 -11.28 -14.22 -40.39
CA LYS A 199 -12.54 -14.44 -39.66
C LYS A 199 -12.20 -15.00 -38.28
N PHE A 200 -12.60 -14.28 -37.24
CA PHE A 200 -12.59 -14.78 -35.86
C PHE A 200 -13.55 -15.97 -35.73
N PRO A 201 -13.12 -17.11 -35.16
CA PRO A 201 -14.06 -18.15 -34.78
C PRO A 201 -14.68 -17.81 -33.42
N GLU A 202 -16.00 -17.61 -33.42
CA GLU A 202 -16.83 -17.75 -32.24
C GLU A 202 -16.62 -19.17 -31.68
N LYS A 203 -16.00 -19.28 -30.51
CA LYS A 203 -15.96 -20.53 -29.76
C LYS A 203 -17.20 -20.63 -28.90
N SER A 204 -18.13 -21.43 -29.39
CA SER A 204 -19.22 -22.04 -28.65
C SER A 204 -18.72 -22.75 -27.39
N SER A 205 -19.42 -22.49 -26.31
CA SER A 205 -19.39 -23.19 -25.04
C SER A 205 -19.64 -24.68 -25.23
N ASP A 206 -18.69 -25.53 -24.84
CA ASP A 206 -18.93 -26.92 -24.40
C ASP A 206 -17.67 -27.43 -23.69
N ILE A 207 -17.50 -27.00 -22.42
CA ILE A 207 -16.52 -27.61 -21.52
C ILE A 207 -17.24 -28.75 -20.80
N ILE A 208 -17.10 -29.95 -21.36
CA ILE A 208 -17.41 -31.21 -20.70
C ILE A 208 -16.52 -31.34 -19.46
N SER A 209 -17.16 -31.27 -18.30
CA SER A 209 -16.58 -31.50 -16.97
C SER A 209 -15.93 -32.88 -16.88
N LYS A 210 -14.61 -32.96 -17.05
CA LYS A 210 -13.85 -34.14 -16.64
C LYS A 210 -13.69 -34.13 -15.11
N PRO A 211 -14.06 -35.20 -14.39
CA PRO A 211 -13.87 -35.28 -12.94
C PRO A 211 -12.38 -35.32 -12.59
N LEU A 212 -11.96 -34.46 -11.66
CA LEU A 212 -10.61 -34.46 -11.11
C LEU A 212 -10.28 -35.83 -10.47
N PRO A 213 -9.06 -36.36 -10.65
CA PRO A 213 -8.60 -37.53 -9.92
C PRO A 213 -8.53 -37.22 -8.42
N LYS A 214 -9.07 -38.14 -7.62
CA LYS A 214 -9.10 -38.09 -6.16
C LYS A 214 -7.67 -38.03 -5.62
N SER A 215 -7.39 -37.00 -4.82
CA SER A 215 -6.18 -36.86 -4.04
C SER A 215 -6.05 -38.04 -3.05
N PRO A 216 -4.93 -38.77 -3.02
CA PRO A 216 -4.70 -39.78 -1.99
C PRO A 216 -4.56 -39.09 -0.63
N SER A 217 -5.40 -39.54 0.30
CA SER A 217 -5.34 -39.21 1.72
C SER A 217 -4.19 -39.98 2.35
N ASP A 218 -3.07 -39.31 2.66
CA ASP A 218 -2.02 -39.88 3.49
C ASP A 218 -1.88 -39.14 4.81
N LYS A 219 -1.95 -39.97 5.85
CA LYS A 219 -1.81 -39.66 7.26
C LYS A 219 -0.34 -39.68 7.64
N THR A 220 0.01 -38.89 8.65
CA THR A 220 1.08 -39.15 9.64
C THR A 220 2.51 -39.35 9.13
N ALA A 221 3.35 -38.32 9.30
CA ALA A 221 4.49 -38.36 10.24
C ALA A 221 5.33 -37.08 10.07
N SER A 222 5.36 -36.25 11.11
CA SER A 222 6.30 -35.16 11.30
C SER A 222 7.72 -35.73 11.50
N SER A 223 8.45 -35.92 10.41
CA SER A 223 9.89 -36.19 10.41
C SER A 223 10.59 -34.89 10.03
N THR A 224 11.10 -34.19 11.03
CA THR A 224 11.94 -32.99 10.87
C THR A 224 13.29 -33.42 10.33
N GLN A 225 13.41 -33.56 9.01
CA GLN A 225 14.71 -33.76 8.37
C GLN A 225 15.50 -32.45 8.47
N HIS A 226 16.60 -32.49 9.21
CA HIS A 226 17.65 -31.47 9.16
C HIS A 226 18.20 -31.39 7.73
N THR A 227 17.66 -30.47 6.93
CA THR A 227 18.29 -30.07 5.67
C THR A 227 19.58 -29.35 6.00
N ASN A 228 20.72 -29.93 5.59
CA ASN A 228 22.02 -29.28 5.65
C ASN A 228 21.91 -27.86 5.06
N PRO A 229 22.46 -26.83 5.73
CA PRO A 229 22.46 -25.48 5.18
C PRO A 229 23.19 -25.53 3.84
N ALA A 230 22.48 -25.18 2.76
CA ALA A 230 23.09 -25.05 1.44
C ALA A 230 24.33 -24.15 1.57
N PRO A 231 25.47 -24.51 0.95
CA PRO A 231 26.67 -23.69 0.99
C PRO A 231 26.29 -22.28 0.55
N SER A 232 26.45 -21.32 1.46
CA SER A 232 26.20 -19.92 1.17
C SER A 232 27.18 -19.53 0.07
N LEU A 233 26.67 -19.46 -1.16
CA LEU A 233 27.41 -18.88 -2.29
C LEU A 233 27.82 -17.49 -1.83
N GLY A 234 29.10 -17.35 -1.47
CA GLY A 234 29.62 -16.16 -0.82
C GLY A 234 29.18 -14.93 -1.58
N ARG A 235 28.68 -13.92 -0.85
CA ARG A 235 28.58 -12.56 -1.40
C ARG A 235 29.91 -12.31 -2.11
N PRO A 236 29.93 -11.96 -3.41
CA PRO A 236 31.17 -11.49 -4.01
C PRO A 236 31.65 -10.38 -3.09
N SER A 237 32.80 -10.58 -2.44
CA SER A 237 33.37 -9.57 -1.56
C SER A 237 33.48 -8.32 -2.42
N SER A 238 32.62 -7.34 -2.12
CA SER A 238 32.78 -6.02 -2.70
C SER A 238 34.20 -5.64 -2.35
N ARG A 239 35.06 -5.47 -3.35
CA ARG A 239 36.43 -4.99 -3.14
C ARG A 239 36.45 -3.60 -2.50
N TYR A 240 35.30 -2.92 -2.50
CA TYR A 240 35.10 -1.60 -1.93
C TYR A 240 34.54 -1.74 -0.51
N CYS A 241 35.15 -1.01 0.41
CA CYS A 241 34.52 -0.71 1.69
C CYS A 241 33.24 0.11 1.45
N THR A 242 32.25 0.01 2.33
CA THR A 242 31.05 0.87 2.28
C THR A 242 31.44 2.35 2.30
N ASP A 243 32.50 2.70 3.01
CA ASP A 243 33.00 4.07 3.10
C ASP A 243 33.57 4.57 1.76
N ASP A 244 34.24 3.70 0.99
CA ASP A 244 34.73 4.04 -0.34
C ASP A 244 33.56 4.33 -1.28
N ILE A 245 32.52 3.48 -1.27
CA ILE A 245 31.31 3.66 -2.09
C ILE A 245 30.64 5.00 -1.72
N ARG A 246 30.45 5.27 -0.43
CA ARG A 246 29.89 6.52 0.08
C ARG A 246 30.69 7.73 -0.35
N SER A 247 32.02 7.69 -0.23
CA SER A 247 32.89 8.82 -0.64
C SER A 247 32.67 9.24 -2.10
N HIS A 248 32.26 8.32 -2.97
CA HIS A 248 31.97 8.60 -4.37
C HIS A 248 30.58 9.20 -4.61
N TYR A 249 29.51 8.63 -4.04
CA TYR A 249 28.17 9.08 -4.38
C TYR A 249 27.66 10.23 -3.51
N LEU A 250 28.15 10.38 -2.28
CA LEU A 250 27.66 11.43 -1.38
C LEU A 250 27.77 12.85 -1.96
N PRO A 251 28.90 13.25 -2.59
CA PRO A 251 28.99 14.57 -3.22
C PRO A 251 28.01 14.75 -4.39
N THR A 252 27.61 13.65 -5.04
CA THR A 252 26.72 13.69 -6.21
C THR A 252 25.25 13.84 -5.83
N LEU A 253 24.86 13.59 -4.57
CA LEU A 253 23.46 13.68 -4.14
C LEU A 253 22.91 15.12 -4.17
N PHE A 254 23.80 16.12 -4.10
CA PHE A 254 23.42 17.53 -4.22
C PHE A 254 23.09 17.94 -5.67
N THR A 255 23.65 17.26 -6.66
CA THR A 255 23.46 17.58 -8.08
C THR A 255 22.48 16.61 -8.76
N THR A 256 22.50 15.35 -8.35
CA THR A 256 21.67 14.27 -8.89
C THR A 256 21.10 13.44 -7.74
N PRO A 257 19.82 13.62 -7.39
CA PRO A 257 19.23 12.91 -6.27
C PRO A 257 19.07 11.42 -6.62
N PHE A 258 19.43 10.56 -5.66
CA PHE A 258 19.27 9.12 -5.79
C PHE A 258 17.80 8.71 -5.75
N PHE A 259 17.00 9.22 -4.82
CA PHE A 259 15.54 9.09 -4.84
C PHE A 259 14.93 10.30 -5.55
N ARG A 260 14.11 10.04 -6.56
CA ARG A 260 13.42 11.08 -7.34
C ARG A 260 11.91 10.93 -7.20
N PRO A 261 11.14 12.03 -7.13
CA PRO A 261 9.69 11.95 -7.07
C PRO A 261 9.12 11.52 -8.41
N LEU A 262 8.40 10.40 -8.43
CA LEU A 262 7.69 9.92 -9.61
C LEU A 262 6.29 10.54 -9.67
N LEU A 263 5.57 10.50 -8.55
CA LEU A 263 4.21 11.02 -8.40
C LEU A 263 4.01 11.53 -6.96
N CYS A 264 3.39 12.68 -6.80
CA CYS A 264 2.96 13.20 -5.51
C CYS A 264 1.54 13.76 -5.62
N LEU A 265 0.63 13.32 -4.75
CA LEU A 265 -0.79 13.64 -4.78
C LEU A 265 -1.18 14.33 -3.48
N THR A 266 -1.70 15.55 -3.57
CA THR A 266 -2.17 16.32 -2.43
C THR A 266 -3.67 16.15 -2.25
N PHE A 267 -4.08 15.78 -1.05
CA PHE A 267 -5.46 15.60 -0.62
C PHE A 267 -5.82 16.66 0.44
N PRO A 268 -7.11 17.04 0.55
CA PRO A 268 -7.55 18.07 1.47
C PRO A 268 -7.41 17.68 2.95
N THR A 269 -7.38 16.37 3.27
CA THR A 269 -7.33 15.87 4.65
C THR A 269 -6.35 14.70 4.79
N ARG A 270 -5.81 14.52 6.00
CA ARG A 270 -4.92 13.41 6.37
C ARG A 270 -5.58 12.04 6.23
N PRO A 271 -6.83 11.80 6.68
CA PRO A 271 -7.48 10.50 6.53
C PRO A 271 -7.59 10.05 5.06
N LEU A 272 -7.89 10.98 4.14
CA LEU A 272 -7.93 10.68 2.71
C LEU A 272 -6.54 10.28 2.18
N ALA A 273 -5.51 11.09 2.46
CA ALA A 273 -4.14 10.81 2.04
C ALA A 273 -3.65 9.44 2.57
N HIS A 274 -3.84 9.15 3.85
CA HIS A 274 -3.41 7.89 4.46
C HIS A 274 -4.18 6.70 3.86
N THR A 275 -5.48 6.85 3.60
CA THR A 275 -6.28 5.81 2.95
C THR A 275 -5.76 5.51 1.55
N VAL A 276 -5.48 6.54 0.74
CA VAL A 276 -4.94 6.36 -0.61
C VAL A 276 -3.56 5.71 -0.55
N SER A 277 -2.64 6.22 0.27
CA SER A 277 -1.30 5.63 0.47
C SER A 277 -1.37 4.14 0.82
N ARG A 278 -2.26 3.77 1.76
CA ARG A 278 -2.46 2.38 2.15
C ARG A 278 -2.96 1.52 0.97
N LEU A 279 -3.94 1.99 0.22
CA LEU A 279 -4.56 1.23 -0.88
C LEU A 279 -3.68 1.12 -2.13
N THR A 280 -2.64 1.95 -2.24
CA THR A 280 -1.68 1.93 -3.35
C THR A 280 -0.39 1.17 -3.02
N LYS A 281 -0.18 0.68 -1.79
CA LYS A 281 0.94 -0.21 -1.46
C LYS A 281 0.83 -1.60 -2.14
N SER A 282 -0.35 -2.00 -2.59
CA SER A 282 -0.60 -3.30 -3.26
C SER A 282 -1.73 -3.22 -4.30
N LEU A 283 -1.90 -4.29 -5.08
CA LEU A 283 -3.05 -4.43 -5.97
C LEU A 283 -4.37 -4.53 -5.19
N SER A 284 -5.49 -4.38 -5.87
CA SER A 284 -6.84 -4.46 -5.30
C SER A 284 -7.13 -5.74 -4.51
N CYS A 285 -6.49 -6.86 -4.87
CA CYS A 285 -6.61 -8.14 -4.18
C CYS A 285 -5.67 -8.30 -2.96
N GLY A 286 -4.83 -7.31 -2.67
CA GLY A 286 -3.78 -7.38 -1.65
C GLY A 286 -2.48 -8.04 -2.11
N LEU A 287 -2.38 -8.41 -3.40
CA LEU A 287 -1.15 -8.97 -3.97
C LEU A 287 -0.10 -7.86 -4.15
N SER A 288 1.13 -8.13 -3.71
CA SER A 288 2.25 -7.20 -3.93
C SER A 288 2.59 -7.08 -5.41
N TYR A 289 3.06 -5.91 -5.85
CA TYR A 289 3.43 -5.66 -7.25
C TYR A 289 4.45 -6.66 -7.82
N PRO A 290 5.53 -7.03 -7.10
CA PRO A 290 6.45 -8.07 -7.56
C PRO A 290 5.76 -9.43 -7.79
N ASN A 291 4.80 -9.77 -6.94
CA ASN A 291 4.12 -11.07 -7.00
C ASN A 291 3.06 -11.13 -8.09
N ALA A 292 2.56 -9.99 -8.55
CA ALA A 292 1.62 -9.90 -9.67
C ALA A 292 2.27 -10.15 -11.04
N ILE A 293 3.58 -9.96 -11.15
CA ILE A 293 4.33 -10.21 -12.38
C ILE A 293 4.66 -11.70 -12.48
N ASP A 294 4.54 -12.28 -13.67
CA ASP A 294 4.85 -13.70 -13.90
C ASP A 294 6.31 -14.05 -13.49
N PRO A 295 6.58 -15.19 -12.84
CA PRO A 295 7.94 -15.55 -12.42
C PRO A 295 8.98 -15.62 -13.55
N HIS A 296 8.61 -15.99 -14.77
CA HIS A 296 9.50 -15.97 -15.93
C HIS A 296 9.85 -14.53 -16.31
N GLU A 297 8.87 -13.65 -16.23
CA GLU A 297 9.02 -12.22 -16.51
C GLU A 297 9.91 -11.49 -15.50
N ARG A 298 9.90 -11.91 -14.22
CA ARG A 298 10.75 -11.32 -13.17
C ARG A 298 12.25 -11.47 -13.46
N LYS A 299 12.64 -12.44 -14.30
CA LYS A 299 14.04 -12.65 -14.69
C LYS A 299 14.53 -11.60 -15.69
N PHE A 300 13.63 -10.93 -16.40
CA PHE A 300 13.96 -9.87 -17.36
C PHE A 300 14.10 -8.53 -16.64
N GLY A 301 15.28 -8.27 -16.08
CA GLY A 301 15.53 -7.08 -15.26
C GLY A 301 15.22 -5.75 -15.96
N VAL A 302 15.44 -5.64 -17.27
CA VAL A 302 15.23 -4.40 -18.05
C VAL A 302 13.76 -3.97 -18.05
N SER A 303 12.82 -4.89 -18.28
CA SER A 303 11.38 -4.58 -18.32
C SER A 303 10.72 -4.60 -16.94
N TYR A 304 11.30 -5.34 -15.99
CA TYR A 304 10.68 -5.59 -14.69
C TYR A 304 10.40 -4.30 -13.89
N ALA A 305 11.37 -3.38 -13.81
CA ALA A 305 11.18 -2.12 -13.10
C ALA A 305 10.08 -1.25 -13.74
N SER A 306 10.05 -1.18 -15.07
CA SER A 306 9.02 -0.44 -15.81
C SER A 306 7.61 -1.02 -15.58
N ARG A 307 7.48 -2.34 -15.53
CA ARG A 307 6.21 -3.01 -15.19
C ARG A 307 5.73 -2.70 -13.78
N ILE A 308 6.61 -2.78 -12.79
CA ILE A 308 6.27 -2.40 -11.40
C ILE A 308 5.82 -0.94 -11.34
N ARG A 309 6.57 -0.04 -11.98
CA ARG A 309 6.23 1.38 -12.06
C ARG A 309 4.83 1.59 -12.61
N ASN A 310 4.54 0.98 -13.76
CA ASN A 310 3.23 1.11 -14.42
C ASN A 310 2.11 0.50 -13.57
N LEU A 311 2.33 -0.65 -12.92
CA LEU A 311 1.33 -1.24 -12.01
C LEU A 311 1.03 -0.31 -10.82
N ARG A 312 2.05 0.33 -10.25
CA ARG A 312 1.89 1.31 -9.15
C ARG A 312 1.12 2.55 -9.61
N LEU A 313 1.53 3.14 -10.73
CA LEU A 313 0.89 4.33 -11.29
C LEU A 313 -0.57 4.07 -11.66
N GLN A 314 -0.85 2.96 -12.36
CA GLN A 314 -2.21 2.57 -12.71
C GLN A 314 -3.06 2.32 -11.46
N ARG A 315 -2.54 1.56 -10.49
CA ARG A 315 -3.26 1.30 -9.24
C ARG A 315 -3.58 2.58 -8.50
N THR A 316 -2.65 3.55 -8.51
CA THR A 316 -2.85 4.85 -7.86
C THR A 316 -3.91 5.66 -8.58
N TYR A 317 -3.89 5.68 -9.91
CA TYR A 317 -4.93 6.29 -10.73
C TYR A 317 -6.32 5.69 -10.44
N ASP A 318 -6.46 4.37 -10.49
CA ASP A 318 -7.73 3.68 -10.27
C ASP A 318 -8.34 4.00 -8.88
N VAL A 319 -7.49 4.07 -7.84
CA VAL A 319 -7.91 4.41 -6.48
C VAL A 319 -8.40 5.86 -6.41
N VAL A 320 -7.69 6.80 -7.05
CA VAL A 320 -8.07 8.22 -7.06
C VAL A 320 -9.32 8.47 -7.89
N GLU A 321 -9.45 7.85 -9.06
CA GLU A 321 -10.66 7.92 -9.88
C GLU A 321 -11.88 7.39 -9.11
N THR A 322 -11.72 6.27 -8.41
CA THR A 322 -12.75 5.73 -7.53
C THR A 322 -13.08 6.71 -6.40
N LEU A 323 -12.06 7.32 -5.77
CA LEU A 323 -12.24 8.31 -4.72
C LEU A 323 -13.03 9.54 -5.22
N ILE A 324 -12.65 10.11 -6.37
CA ILE A 324 -13.34 11.25 -6.99
C ILE A 324 -14.79 10.89 -7.30
N SER A 325 -15.04 9.70 -7.84
CA SER A 325 -16.40 9.20 -8.06
C SER A 325 -17.18 9.13 -6.74
N ARG A 326 -16.59 8.64 -5.65
CA ARG A 326 -17.27 8.65 -4.35
C ARG A 326 -17.48 10.07 -3.81
N LEU A 327 -16.55 11.00 -4.00
CA LEU A 327 -16.71 12.39 -3.57
C LEU A 327 -17.86 13.11 -4.31
N LYS A 328 -18.11 12.75 -5.57
CA LYS A 328 -19.28 13.20 -6.34
C LYS A 328 -20.62 12.58 -5.87
N GLY A 329 -20.60 11.68 -4.88
CA GLY A 329 -21.79 11.02 -4.34
C GLY A 329 -22.13 9.68 -4.99
N TYR A 330 -21.34 9.18 -5.96
CA TYR A 330 -21.63 7.88 -6.58
C TYR A 330 -21.65 6.76 -5.53
N ARG A 331 -22.67 5.88 -5.65
CA ARG A 331 -22.88 4.72 -4.75
C ARG A 331 -22.97 5.12 -3.26
N GLY A 332 -23.59 6.26 -2.95
CA GLY A 332 -23.82 6.73 -1.58
C GLY A 332 -22.65 7.50 -0.97
N GLY A 333 -21.64 7.86 -1.76
CA GLY A 333 -20.53 8.71 -1.33
C GLY A 333 -19.51 8.04 -0.41
N LEU A 334 -18.96 8.82 0.53
CA LEU A 334 -17.99 8.41 1.54
C LEU A 334 -18.58 8.60 2.94
N PRO A 335 -19.35 7.64 3.48
CA PRO A 335 -19.93 7.77 4.81
C PRO A 335 -18.86 8.01 5.88
N GLY A 336 -19.10 8.97 6.75
CA GLY A 336 -18.19 9.36 7.83
C GLY A 336 -17.07 10.33 7.43
N LEU A 337 -16.91 10.67 6.13
CA LEU A 337 -15.91 11.64 5.68
C LEU A 337 -16.17 13.03 6.28
N ARG A 338 -15.10 13.69 6.71
CA ARG A 338 -15.12 15.09 7.18
C ARG A 338 -14.05 15.92 6.46
N PHE A 339 -14.33 17.21 6.32
CA PHE A 339 -13.38 18.24 5.89
C PHE A 339 -13.01 19.20 7.02
N SER A 340 -13.73 19.17 8.15
CA SER A 340 -13.41 19.94 9.34
C SER A 340 -13.70 19.14 10.62
N PRO A 341 -13.06 19.45 11.76
CA PRO A 341 -13.31 18.75 13.03
C PRO A 341 -14.70 19.04 13.62
N HIS A 342 -15.44 20.01 13.06
CA HIS A 342 -16.78 20.38 13.53
C HIS A 342 -17.90 19.63 12.81
N GLU A 343 -17.62 19.10 11.62
CA GLU A 343 -18.55 18.23 10.87
C GLU A 343 -18.70 16.89 11.62
N ARG A 344 -19.91 16.35 11.72
CA ARG A 344 -20.10 15.01 12.33
C ARG A 344 -19.64 13.94 11.37
N GLY A 345 -19.70 14.21 10.07
CA GLY A 345 -19.27 13.35 8.99
C GLY A 345 -20.42 13.00 8.05
N TRP A 346 -20.08 12.83 6.78
CA TRP A 346 -21.05 12.61 5.71
C TRP A 346 -21.98 11.41 5.98
N GLY A 347 -23.28 11.61 5.84
CA GLY A 347 -24.31 10.59 6.06
C GLY A 347 -24.66 10.32 7.53
N ILE A 348 -23.91 10.85 8.50
CA ILE A 348 -24.22 10.64 9.92
C ILE A 348 -25.39 11.55 10.31
N ASN A 349 -26.53 10.93 10.67
CA ASN A 349 -27.79 11.64 10.99
C ASN A 349 -28.28 12.55 9.85
N GLY A 350 -28.06 12.15 8.59
CA GLY A 350 -28.49 12.90 7.41
C GLY A 350 -27.55 14.03 6.99
N GLU A 351 -26.47 14.29 7.73
CA GLU A 351 -25.52 15.36 7.42
C GLU A 351 -24.91 15.20 6.02
N GLY A 352 -25.10 16.21 5.16
CA GLY A 352 -24.54 16.22 3.81
C GLY A 352 -25.23 15.31 2.79
N LEU A 353 -26.33 14.62 3.11
CA LEU A 353 -27.00 13.77 2.11
C LEU A 353 -27.84 14.57 1.10
N GLU A 354 -28.21 15.81 1.43
CA GLU A 354 -29.11 16.64 0.63
C GLU A 354 -28.41 17.24 -0.60
N GLU A 355 -27.15 17.63 -0.46
CA GLU A 355 -26.38 18.33 -1.49
C GLU A 355 -25.05 17.62 -1.75
N PRO A 356 -24.58 17.52 -3.01
CA PRO A 356 -23.27 16.96 -3.30
C PRO A 356 -22.15 17.74 -2.62
N ILE A 357 -21.02 17.08 -2.29
CA ILE A 357 -19.88 17.74 -1.67
C ILE A 357 -19.38 18.85 -2.60
N ASP A 358 -19.34 20.10 -2.09
CA ASP A 358 -18.80 21.24 -2.83
C ASP A 358 -17.42 20.88 -3.41
N PRO A 359 -17.26 20.91 -4.76
CA PRO A 359 -16.00 20.77 -5.48
C PRO A 359 -14.80 21.49 -4.83
N ARG A 360 -15.03 22.65 -4.22
CA ARG A 360 -13.98 23.47 -3.59
C ARG A 360 -13.39 22.80 -2.35
N LYS A 361 -14.17 22.00 -1.61
CA LYS A 361 -13.71 21.29 -0.41
C LYS A 361 -12.75 20.14 -0.73
N TRP A 362 -12.81 19.59 -1.93
CA TRP A 362 -12.02 18.41 -2.32
C TRP A 362 -11.11 18.63 -3.53
N ARG A 363 -10.64 19.85 -3.74
CA ARG A 363 -9.60 20.11 -4.74
C ARG A 363 -8.35 19.29 -4.42
N MET A 364 -7.87 18.55 -5.41
CA MET A 364 -6.65 17.75 -5.33
C MET A 364 -5.59 18.32 -6.28
N GLU A 365 -4.31 18.04 -6.00
CA GLU A 365 -3.19 18.42 -6.85
C GLU A 365 -2.30 17.19 -7.10
N ALA A 366 -1.98 16.92 -8.36
CA ALA A 366 -1.01 15.93 -8.79
C ALA A 366 0.28 16.60 -9.26
N ARG A 367 1.40 16.18 -8.71
CA ARG A 367 2.76 16.57 -9.08
C ARG A 367 3.47 15.37 -9.71
N ILE A 368 3.89 15.50 -10.96
CA ILE A 368 4.49 14.41 -11.73
C ILE A 368 5.95 14.74 -12.05
N GLY A 369 6.85 13.79 -11.82
CA GLY A 369 8.27 13.96 -12.15
C GLY A 369 8.47 14.14 -13.66
N SER A 370 8.94 15.32 -14.07
CA SER A 370 9.23 15.69 -15.47
C SER A 370 10.29 14.81 -16.13
N TRP A 371 11.18 14.21 -15.33
CA TRP A 371 12.21 13.26 -15.76
C TRP A 371 11.62 11.92 -16.23
N TYR A 372 10.36 11.62 -15.89
CA TYR A 372 9.72 10.38 -16.31
C TYR A 372 9.35 10.45 -17.81
N PRO A 373 9.74 9.48 -18.66
CA PRO A 373 9.54 9.58 -20.11
C PRO A 373 8.08 9.76 -20.56
N ARG A 374 7.11 9.31 -19.75
CA ARG A 374 5.67 9.47 -20.04
C ARG A 374 5.02 10.53 -19.14
N ALA A 375 5.79 11.49 -18.60
CA ALA A 375 5.26 12.51 -17.69
C ALA A 375 4.13 13.33 -18.32
N GLN A 376 4.25 13.69 -19.60
CA GLN A 376 3.21 14.45 -20.31
C GLN A 376 1.94 13.64 -20.55
N GLU A 377 2.07 12.36 -20.89
CA GLU A 377 0.93 11.45 -21.05
C GLU A 377 0.19 11.27 -19.71
N LEU A 378 0.93 11.05 -18.62
CA LEU A 378 0.36 11.01 -17.28
C LEU A 378 -0.28 12.35 -16.93
N ALA A 379 0.36 13.48 -17.22
CA ALA A 379 -0.19 14.79 -16.88
C ALA A 379 -1.53 15.04 -17.57
N ARG A 380 -1.66 14.64 -18.84
CA ARG A 380 -2.94 14.66 -19.56
C ARG A 380 -3.97 13.74 -18.91
N GLN A 381 -3.60 12.48 -18.66
CA GLN A 381 -4.50 11.48 -18.06
C GLN A 381 -5.03 11.92 -16.68
N TRP A 382 -4.17 12.52 -15.85
CA TRP A 382 -4.55 13.03 -14.54
C TRP A 382 -5.32 14.36 -14.62
N GLY A 383 -5.07 15.17 -15.65
CA GLY A 383 -5.79 16.43 -15.89
C GLY A 383 -7.22 16.23 -16.38
N GLU A 384 -7.54 15.04 -16.89
CA GLU A 384 -8.91 14.63 -17.24
C GLU A 384 -9.78 14.33 -16.00
N LEU A 385 -9.18 14.19 -14.82
CA LEU A 385 -9.92 13.96 -13.58
C LEU A 385 -10.51 15.25 -13.00
N ASP A 386 -11.80 15.23 -12.65
CA ASP A 386 -12.47 16.40 -12.06
C ASP A 386 -11.80 16.90 -10.77
N ASN A 387 -11.68 18.23 -10.66
CA ASN A 387 -11.07 18.95 -9.52
C ASN A 387 -9.64 18.52 -9.19
N MET A 388 -8.91 17.95 -10.14
CA MET A 388 -7.48 17.68 -10.05
C MET A 388 -6.71 18.77 -10.79
N SER A 389 -5.80 19.46 -10.10
CA SER A 389 -4.78 20.28 -10.77
C SER A 389 -3.54 19.44 -11.02
N VAL A 390 -2.85 19.64 -12.14
CA VAL A 390 -1.62 18.89 -12.47
C VAL A 390 -0.46 19.84 -12.64
N LYS A 391 0.68 19.50 -12.05
CA LYS A 391 1.94 20.23 -12.18
C LYS A 391 3.09 19.27 -12.42
N LEU A 392 4.11 19.73 -13.13
CA LEU A 392 5.35 18.98 -13.29
C LEU A 392 6.34 19.38 -12.20
N VAL A 393 7.16 18.43 -11.76
CA VAL A 393 8.26 18.67 -10.81
C VAL A 393 9.58 18.18 -11.37
N ASP A 394 10.68 18.75 -10.93
CA ASP A 394 12.03 18.28 -11.27
C ASP A 394 12.43 17.03 -10.47
N GLU A 395 13.69 16.61 -10.58
CA GLU A 395 14.22 15.46 -9.84
C GLU A 395 14.32 15.70 -8.32
N PHE A 396 14.34 16.97 -7.90
CA PHE A 396 14.38 17.38 -6.50
C PHE A 396 12.98 17.61 -5.91
N GLY A 397 11.92 17.54 -6.71
CA GLY A 397 10.55 17.79 -6.26
C GLY A 397 10.14 19.26 -6.22
N CYS A 398 10.92 20.15 -6.85
CA CYS A 398 10.56 21.54 -7.09
C CYS A 398 9.58 21.61 -8.27
N VAL A 399 8.58 22.49 -8.18
CA VAL A 399 7.55 22.64 -9.22
C VAL A 399 8.09 23.47 -10.37
N LEU A 400 7.90 22.94 -11.57
CA LEU A 400 8.27 23.58 -12.82
C LEU A 400 7.11 24.46 -13.34
N GLY A 401 7.46 25.63 -13.87
CA GLY A 401 6.57 26.47 -14.65
C GLY A 401 6.26 25.85 -16.02
N GLU A 402 5.40 26.52 -16.79
CA GLU A 402 5.03 26.08 -18.15
C GLU A 402 6.23 26.05 -19.11
N ASP A 403 7.20 26.93 -18.88
CA ASP A 403 8.47 27.05 -19.61
C ASP A 403 9.55 26.08 -19.08
N SER A 404 9.19 25.18 -18.16
CA SER A 404 10.13 24.32 -17.43
C SER A 404 11.15 25.07 -16.57
N SER A 405 10.93 26.37 -16.30
CA SER A 405 11.74 27.11 -15.33
C SER A 405 11.29 26.81 -13.90
N LEU A 406 12.20 26.95 -12.95
CA LEU A 406 11.85 26.84 -11.53
C LEU A 406 11.01 28.06 -11.13
N LEU A 407 9.83 27.80 -10.55
CA LEU A 407 9.02 28.88 -9.98
C LEU A 407 9.78 29.52 -8.81
N GLY A 408 10.00 30.83 -8.88
CA GLY A 408 10.68 31.58 -7.82
C GLY A 408 10.01 31.44 -6.45
N GLY A 409 10.80 31.45 -5.38
CA GLY A 409 10.31 31.33 -4.00
C GLY A 409 10.17 29.89 -3.49
N GLN A 410 10.69 28.90 -4.23
CA GLN A 410 10.79 27.50 -3.80
C GLN A 410 12.17 27.17 -3.20
N ASP A 411 12.83 28.16 -2.60
CA ASP A 411 14.21 28.04 -2.14
C ASP A 411 14.36 26.83 -1.21
N ALA A 412 15.15 25.87 -1.66
CA ALA A 412 15.47 24.64 -0.91
C ALA A 412 16.27 24.91 0.39
N GLY A 413 16.62 26.17 0.67
CA GLY A 413 17.77 26.54 1.49
C GLY A 413 17.50 26.97 2.93
N SER A 414 16.27 27.07 3.40
CA SER A 414 16.02 27.59 4.76
C SER A 414 14.88 26.87 5.45
N VAL A 415 15.06 25.58 5.74
CA VAL A 415 14.20 24.92 6.72
C VAL A 415 15.07 24.46 7.87
N ALA A 416 14.94 25.18 8.98
CA ALA A 416 15.56 24.87 10.26
C ALA A 416 15.44 23.37 10.54
N SER A 417 16.51 22.77 11.06
CA SER A 417 16.62 21.34 11.35
C SER A 417 15.69 20.86 12.47
N ASP A 418 14.69 21.65 12.86
CA ASP A 418 13.82 21.31 13.96
C ASP A 418 12.87 20.19 13.57
N THR A 419 13.17 19.10 14.23
CA THR A 419 12.36 17.94 14.55
C THR A 419 11.83 17.18 13.34
N TRP A 420 12.64 16.20 12.95
CA TRP A 420 12.21 14.97 12.34
C TRP A 420 11.31 14.21 13.34
N GLU A 421 10.11 14.73 13.61
CA GLU A 421 9.04 13.90 14.17
C GLU A 421 8.78 12.83 13.13
N ARG A 422 9.26 11.64 13.45
CA ARG A 422 9.29 10.48 12.57
C ARG A 422 7.86 10.18 12.19
N PHE A 423 7.45 10.54 10.97
CA PHE A 423 6.12 10.21 10.43
C PHE A 423 5.85 8.69 10.41
N SER A 424 6.88 7.86 10.63
CA SER A 424 6.77 6.42 10.83
C SER A 424 6.18 6.03 12.20
N ASP A 425 6.26 6.90 13.21
CA ASP A 425 5.73 6.61 14.55
C ASP A 425 4.20 6.45 14.51
N GLU A 426 3.49 7.08 13.56
CA GLU A 426 2.04 6.85 13.40
C GLU A 426 1.71 5.44 12.86
N GLU A 427 2.56 4.82 12.02
CA GLU A 427 2.34 3.43 11.56
C GLU A 427 2.72 2.41 12.65
N GLU A 428 3.80 2.67 13.42
CA GLU A 428 4.20 1.81 14.54
C GLU A 428 3.22 1.93 15.74
N GLU A 429 2.78 3.14 16.08
CA GLU A 429 1.71 3.35 17.09
C GLU A 429 0.37 2.75 16.65
N GLU A 430 0.10 2.69 15.33
CA GLU A 430 -1.09 2.01 14.81
C GLU A 430 -1.04 0.52 15.15
N GLU A 431 0.06 -0.18 14.86
CA GLU A 431 0.26 -1.60 15.17
C GLU A 431 0.14 -1.87 16.68
N GLU A 432 0.77 -1.05 17.52
CA GLU A 432 0.72 -1.19 18.98
C GLU A 432 -0.71 -0.97 19.53
N SER A 433 -1.44 -0.01 18.97
CA SER A 433 -2.83 0.25 19.35
C SER A 433 -3.79 -0.90 18.96
N TRP A 434 -3.54 -1.64 17.87
CA TRP A 434 -4.33 -2.83 17.52
C TRP A 434 -4.22 -3.94 18.57
N GLU A 435 -3.04 -4.12 19.16
CA GLU A 435 -2.83 -5.13 20.19
C GLU A 435 -3.55 -4.76 21.49
N VAL A 436 -3.49 -3.48 21.88
CA VAL A 436 -4.18 -3.00 23.08
C VAL A 436 -5.69 -3.12 22.95
N ASP A 437 -6.31 -2.66 21.84
CA ASP A 437 -7.76 -2.76 21.67
C ASP A 437 -8.26 -4.22 21.60
N ARG A 438 -7.45 -5.15 21.07
CA ARG A 438 -7.77 -6.59 21.10
C ARG A 438 -7.72 -7.15 22.52
N MET A 439 -6.82 -6.63 23.36
CA MET A 439 -6.62 -7.12 24.73
C MET A 439 -7.69 -6.63 25.71
N TRP A 440 -8.36 -5.51 25.43
CA TRP A 440 -9.41 -4.92 26.29
C TRP A 440 -10.84 -5.07 25.73
N GLY A 441 -11.02 -5.73 24.59
CA GLY A 441 -12.28 -5.78 23.85
C GLY A 441 -13.25 -6.91 24.21
N GLU A 442 -12.94 -7.81 25.16
CA GLU A 442 -13.74 -9.03 25.39
C GLU A 442 -14.48 -9.11 26.74
N ASP A 443 -14.33 -8.15 27.67
CA ASP A 443 -14.82 -8.32 29.05
C ASP A 443 -15.96 -7.37 29.52
N ASP A 444 -16.60 -6.58 28.64
CA ASP A 444 -17.74 -5.70 29.01
C ASP A 444 -19.09 -6.10 28.39
#